data_AF-H2FST0-F1
#
_entry.id   AF-H2FST0-F1
#
_cell.length_a   1.000
_cell.length_b   1.000
_cell.length_c   1.000
_cell.angle_alpha   90.00
_cell.angle_beta   90.00
_cell.angle_gamma   90.00
#
_symmetry.space_group_name_H-M   'P 1'
#
loop_
_entity.id
_entity.type
_entity.pdbx_description
1 polymer ?
#
loop_
_entity_poly.entity_id
_entity_poly.type
_entity_poly.pdbx_seq_one_letter_code
_entity_poly.pdbx_strand_id
1 'polypeptide(L)'
;MSKTTDILFISHGGGPMPLLGDPDHQEMVNTLQALAGKLERPSAILVISAHWEARVPTVTSGATPGLIYDYYGFPPESYSIRYPCPGEPALAHRICQALQEAGIPASEDEQRGYDHGLFVPLKLMYPEADIPCVQLSLVDSLDARTHVAIGRALRSLDEDNLLVIGSGFSFHNMRAFFAPETPEIRASNLAFEDWLEDTCSNQNMDESERCRRLIDWEQAPHARFCHPREEHLLPLHVCYGLAGKASDEHLSATILRKRSGMFYWQRKMD
;
A
#
# COMPACT_ATOMS: atom_id res chain seq x y z
N MET A 1 27.42 5.56 -2.56
CA MET A 1 26.22 6.19 -3.16
C MET A 1 25.28 6.51 -2.00
N SER A 2 24.54 7.64 -2.04
CA SER A 2 23.54 7.91 -1.00
C SER A 2 22.43 6.88 -1.14
N LYS A 3 22.10 6.16 -0.06
CA LYS A 3 21.05 5.16 -0.08
C LYS A 3 19.71 5.85 -0.28
N THR A 4 18.88 5.31 -1.17
CA THR A 4 17.54 5.82 -1.44
C THR A 4 16.49 4.80 -1.02
N THR A 5 15.35 5.29 -0.56
CA THR A 5 14.14 4.50 -0.36
C THR A 5 13.06 5.11 -1.22
N ASP A 6 12.53 4.30 -2.13
CA ASP A 6 11.34 4.65 -2.91
C ASP A 6 10.12 4.17 -2.13
N ILE A 7 9.09 5.02 -2.04
CA ILE A 7 7.88 4.77 -1.25
C ILE A 7 6.70 5.00 -2.17
N LEU A 8 5.85 3.99 -2.29
CA LEU A 8 4.64 4.02 -3.10
C LEU A 8 3.43 3.73 -2.22
N PHE A 9 2.37 4.50 -2.36
CA PHE A 9 1.03 4.01 -2.06
C PHE A 9 0.32 3.70 -3.37
N ILE A 10 -0.23 2.49 -3.49
CA ILE A 10 -0.93 2.04 -4.68
C ILE A 10 -2.34 1.58 -4.36
N SER A 11 -3.25 1.88 -5.29
CA SER A 11 -4.56 1.26 -5.36
C SER A 11 -4.45 -0.05 -6.13
N HIS A 12 -4.47 -1.19 -5.44
CA HIS A 12 -4.08 -2.49 -6.00
C HIS A 12 -5.17 -3.20 -6.84
N GLY A 13 -6.40 -2.68 -6.85
CA GLY A 13 -7.51 -3.19 -7.65
C GLY A 13 -8.38 -4.24 -6.95
N GLY A 14 -9.21 -4.95 -7.71
CA GLY A 14 -10.15 -5.94 -7.20
C GLY A 14 -9.64 -7.37 -7.32
N GLY A 15 -9.11 -7.94 -6.23
CA GLY A 15 -8.72 -9.35 -6.19
C GLY A 15 -7.75 -9.73 -7.32
N PRO A 16 -7.96 -10.86 -8.03
CA PRO A 16 -7.08 -11.29 -9.12
C PRO A 16 -7.37 -10.61 -10.47
N MET A 17 -8.43 -9.80 -10.58
CA MET A 17 -8.94 -9.27 -11.85
C MET A 17 -7.90 -8.54 -12.70
N PRO A 18 -6.98 -7.72 -12.14
CA PRO A 18 -5.91 -7.11 -12.93
C PRO A 18 -5.05 -8.11 -13.71
N LEU A 19 -4.81 -9.30 -13.14
CA LEU A 19 -4.02 -10.36 -13.79
C LEU A 19 -4.83 -11.19 -14.78
N LEU A 20 -6.16 -11.11 -14.73
CA LEU A 20 -7.06 -11.78 -15.66
C LEU A 20 -7.40 -10.94 -16.89
N GLY A 21 -6.81 -9.75 -17.02
CA GLY A 21 -7.05 -8.85 -18.16
C GLY A 21 -8.40 -8.16 -18.11
N ASP A 22 -8.94 -7.93 -16.91
CA ASP A 22 -10.19 -7.20 -16.75
C ASP A 22 -10.06 -5.74 -17.24
N PRO A 23 -10.95 -5.27 -18.14
CA PRO A 23 -10.83 -3.95 -18.75
C PRO A 23 -10.99 -2.79 -17.76
N ASP A 24 -11.73 -2.98 -16.66
CA ASP A 24 -11.93 -1.95 -15.63
C ASP A 24 -10.67 -1.74 -14.74
N HIS A 25 -9.61 -2.51 -14.98
CA HIS A 25 -8.30 -2.37 -14.32
C HIS A 25 -7.17 -1.95 -15.27
N GLN A 26 -7.45 -1.75 -16.56
CA GLN A 26 -6.39 -1.54 -17.56
C GLN A 26 -5.55 -0.27 -17.29
N GLU A 27 -6.17 0.83 -16.85
CA GLU A 27 -5.43 2.05 -16.48
C GLU A 27 -4.52 1.84 -15.28
N MET A 28 -4.96 1.05 -14.29
CA MET A 28 -4.16 0.66 -13.14
C MET A 28 -2.94 -0.18 -13.58
N VAL A 29 -3.18 -1.21 -14.39
CA VAL A 29 -2.13 -2.10 -14.91
C VAL A 29 -1.05 -1.28 -15.64
N ASN A 30 -1.47 -0.40 -16.55
CA ASN A 30 -0.56 0.46 -17.30
C ASN A 30 0.23 1.39 -16.37
N THR A 31 -0.43 1.98 -15.37
CA THR A 31 0.21 2.86 -14.38
C THR A 31 1.27 2.12 -13.57
N LEU A 32 0.96 0.93 -13.04
CA LEU A 32 1.90 0.14 -12.25
C LEU A 32 3.10 -0.34 -13.08
N GLN A 33 2.88 -0.77 -14.32
CA GLN A 33 3.96 -1.15 -15.24
C GLN A 33 4.86 0.05 -15.58
N ALA A 34 4.27 1.22 -15.84
CA ALA A 34 5.02 2.43 -16.11
C ALA A 34 5.84 2.91 -14.89
N LEU A 35 5.27 2.81 -13.69
CA LEU A 35 5.98 3.07 -12.43
C LEU A 35 7.19 2.16 -12.28
N ALA A 36 7.00 0.84 -12.41
CA ALA A 36 8.09 -0.13 -12.29
C ALA A 36 9.21 0.12 -13.31
N GLY A 37 8.88 0.55 -14.53
CA GLY A 37 9.85 0.90 -15.57
C GLY A 37 10.65 2.19 -15.31
N LYS A 38 10.22 3.05 -14.39
CA LYS A 38 10.93 4.28 -14.00
C LYS A 38 11.85 4.08 -12.78
N LEU A 39 11.53 3.12 -11.91
CA LEU A 39 12.26 2.88 -10.67
C LEU A 39 13.55 2.11 -10.93
N GLU A 40 14.57 2.39 -10.14
CA GLU A 40 15.71 1.50 -10.05
C GLU A 40 15.23 0.15 -9.49
N ARG A 41 15.81 -0.95 -9.97
CA ARG A 41 15.45 -2.28 -9.46
C ARG A 41 15.80 -2.35 -7.97
N PRO A 42 14.82 -2.52 -7.06
CA PRO A 42 15.10 -2.48 -5.62
C PRO A 42 15.84 -3.73 -5.16
N SER A 43 16.58 -3.60 -4.05
CA SER A 43 17.26 -4.72 -3.40
C SER A 43 16.29 -5.66 -2.68
N ALA A 44 15.21 -5.10 -2.13
CA ALA A 44 14.11 -5.78 -1.47
C ALA A 44 12.84 -4.92 -1.55
N ILE A 45 11.68 -5.54 -1.32
CA ILE A 45 10.38 -4.86 -1.29
C ILE A 45 9.70 -5.10 0.06
N LEU A 46 9.34 -4.03 0.75
CA LEU A 46 8.45 -4.08 1.92
C LEU A 46 7.03 -3.71 1.49
N VAL A 47 6.07 -4.61 1.64
CA VAL A 47 4.65 -4.35 1.35
C VAL A 47 3.84 -4.24 2.64
N ILE A 48 3.19 -3.10 2.85
CA ILE A 48 2.18 -2.91 3.89
C ILE A 48 0.83 -3.27 3.25
N SER A 49 0.22 -4.38 3.67
CA SER A 49 -0.99 -4.90 3.02
C SER A 49 -2.25 -4.58 3.80
N ALA A 50 -3.26 -4.02 3.10
CA ALA A 50 -4.61 -3.85 3.64
C ALA A 50 -5.30 -5.17 4.02
N HIS A 51 -4.82 -6.31 3.52
CA HIS A 51 -5.44 -7.64 3.71
C HIS A 51 -4.88 -8.41 4.90
N TRP A 52 -3.98 -7.80 5.68
CA TRP A 52 -3.43 -8.41 6.87
C TRP A 52 -3.55 -7.49 8.06
N GLU A 53 -4.53 -7.77 8.94
CA GLU A 53 -4.68 -7.12 10.24
C GLU A 53 -4.15 -8.05 11.34
N ALA A 54 -3.39 -7.51 12.29
CA ALA A 54 -2.89 -8.24 13.46
C ALA A 54 -2.93 -7.36 14.71
N ARG A 55 -2.88 -7.97 15.91
CA ARG A 55 -2.94 -7.26 17.18
C ARG A 55 -1.78 -6.26 17.40
N VAL A 56 -0.63 -6.60 16.86
CA VAL A 56 0.58 -5.76 16.83
C VAL A 56 1.13 -5.81 15.40
N PRO A 57 1.88 -4.80 14.94
CA PRO A 57 2.59 -4.86 13.66
C PRO A 57 3.36 -6.17 13.56
N THR A 58 2.97 -6.99 12.59
CA THR A 58 3.56 -8.32 12.39
C THR A 58 4.15 -8.38 10.99
N VAL A 59 5.34 -8.95 10.85
CA VAL A 59 6.05 -9.08 9.56
C VAL A 59 6.21 -10.54 9.17
N THR A 60 6.11 -10.85 7.88
CA THR A 60 6.50 -12.17 7.37
C THR A 60 8.01 -12.34 7.53
N SER A 61 8.47 -13.47 8.06
CA SER A 61 9.91 -13.75 8.24
C SER A 61 10.39 -15.06 7.62
N GLY A 62 9.50 -15.82 6.96
CA GLY A 62 9.88 -17.05 6.24
C GLY A 62 10.74 -16.77 5.00
N ALA A 63 11.73 -17.61 4.73
CA ALA A 63 12.63 -17.45 3.57
C ALA A 63 11.95 -17.80 2.22
N THR A 64 10.91 -18.62 2.23
CA THR A 64 10.16 -19.04 1.03
C THR A 64 8.64 -19.02 1.29
N PRO A 65 8.03 -17.84 1.51
CA PRO A 65 6.61 -17.76 1.83
C PRO A 65 5.73 -18.26 0.68
N GLY A 66 4.70 -19.03 1.00
CA GLY A 66 3.67 -19.41 0.03
C GLY A 66 2.76 -18.23 -0.32
N LEU A 67 1.85 -18.42 -1.29
CA LEU A 67 0.77 -17.46 -1.52
C LEU A 67 -0.48 -17.83 -0.73
N ILE A 68 -1.21 -16.82 -0.27
CA ILE A 68 -2.53 -16.92 0.33
C ILE A 68 -3.53 -16.31 -0.65
N TYR A 69 -4.51 -17.10 -1.07
CA TYR A 69 -5.61 -16.64 -1.93
C TYR A 69 -6.77 -16.20 -1.04
N ASP A 70 -6.69 -14.97 -0.55
CA ASP A 70 -7.64 -14.30 0.35
C ASP A 70 -8.84 -13.68 -0.39
N TYR A 71 -9.10 -14.13 -1.62
CA TYR A 71 -10.27 -13.77 -2.44
C TYR A 71 -11.05 -15.00 -2.88
N TYR A 72 -12.36 -14.82 -3.12
CA TYR A 72 -13.30 -15.91 -3.35
C TYR A 72 -14.25 -15.61 -4.52
N GLY A 73 -14.77 -16.65 -5.16
CA GLY A 73 -15.77 -16.52 -6.23
C GLY A 73 -15.21 -16.17 -7.61
N PHE A 74 -13.89 -16.28 -7.80
CA PHE A 74 -13.22 -16.01 -9.08
C PHE A 74 -12.99 -17.31 -9.89
N PRO A 75 -12.71 -17.19 -11.20
CA PRO A 75 -12.41 -18.35 -12.05
C PRO A 75 -11.24 -19.21 -11.53
N PRO A 76 -11.23 -20.54 -11.74
CA PRO A 76 -10.19 -21.45 -11.24
C PRO A 76 -8.75 -21.07 -11.61
N GLU A 77 -8.55 -20.46 -12.77
CA GLU A 77 -7.26 -19.97 -13.24
C GLU A 77 -6.63 -18.92 -12.31
N SER A 78 -7.45 -18.14 -11.58
CA SER A 78 -6.95 -17.17 -10.60
C SER A 78 -6.20 -17.85 -9.44
N TYR A 79 -6.67 -19.02 -9.00
CA TYR A 79 -6.03 -19.83 -7.94
C TYR A 79 -4.81 -20.62 -8.45
N SER A 80 -4.55 -20.57 -9.76
CA SER A 80 -3.37 -21.17 -10.39
C SER A 80 -2.23 -20.14 -10.57
N ILE A 81 -2.47 -18.86 -10.26
CA ILE A 81 -1.44 -17.82 -10.30
C ILE A 81 -0.26 -18.20 -9.39
N ARG A 82 0.96 -17.88 -9.80
CA ARG A 82 2.17 -18.08 -8.99
C ARG A 82 3.02 -16.82 -9.01
N TYR A 83 3.65 -16.55 -7.89
CA TYR A 83 4.60 -15.46 -7.70
C TYR A 83 5.62 -15.86 -6.63
N PRO A 84 6.62 -16.68 -6.99
CA PRO A 84 7.52 -17.33 -6.04
C PRO A 84 8.65 -16.40 -5.57
N CYS A 85 8.32 -15.17 -5.15
CA CYS A 85 9.34 -14.26 -4.66
C CYS A 85 9.95 -14.75 -3.33
N PRO A 86 11.28 -14.64 -3.16
CA PRO A 86 11.91 -15.03 -1.91
C PRO A 86 11.45 -14.12 -0.77
N GLY A 87 11.46 -14.64 0.46
CA GLY A 87 11.37 -13.80 1.65
C GLY A 87 12.72 -13.14 1.96
N GLU A 88 12.70 -12.11 2.81
CA GLU A 88 13.92 -11.46 3.30
C GLU A 88 13.96 -11.45 4.85
N PRO A 89 14.31 -12.57 5.50
CA PRO A 89 14.28 -12.69 6.96
C PRO A 89 15.14 -11.65 7.69
N ALA A 90 16.27 -11.23 7.10
CA ALA A 90 17.13 -10.22 7.71
C ALA A 90 16.48 -8.83 7.71
N LEU A 91 15.73 -8.49 6.65
CA LEU A 91 14.92 -7.27 6.62
C LEU A 91 13.74 -7.36 7.59
N ALA A 92 13.05 -8.50 7.65
CA ALA A 92 11.95 -8.71 8.59
C ALA A 92 12.40 -8.45 10.05
N HIS A 93 13.55 -9.01 10.43
CA HIS A 93 14.13 -8.78 11.75
C HIS A 93 14.44 -7.30 12.01
N ARG A 94 15.05 -6.61 11.04
CA ARG A 94 15.37 -5.17 11.16
C ARG A 94 14.12 -4.30 11.26
N ILE A 95 13.03 -4.65 10.55
CA ILE A 95 11.73 -3.99 10.68
C ILE A 95 11.19 -4.13 12.10
N CYS A 96 11.17 -5.36 12.64
CA CYS A 96 10.74 -5.58 14.02
C CYS A 96 11.59 -4.80 15.02
N GLN A 97 12.91 -4.80 14.85
CA GLN A 97 13.81 -4.04 15.71
C GLN A 97 13.52 -2.54 15.66
N ALA A 98 13.38 -1.96 14.46
CA ALA A 98 13.06 -0.53 14.28
C ALA A 98 11.74 -0.14 14.99
N LEU A 99 10.72 -0.98 14.91
CA LEU A 99 9.45 -0.77 15.61
C LEU A 99 9.62 -0.83 17.13
N GLN A 100 10.34 -1.84 17.62
CA GLN A 100 10.58 -2.04 19.06
C GLN A 100 11.43 -0.91 19.67
N GLU A 101 12.44 -0.42 18.96
CA GLU A 101 13.25 0.74 19.37
C GLU A 101 12.43 2.02 19.48
N ALA A 102 11.39 2.16 18.65
CA ALA A 102 10.41 3.25 18.74
C ALA A 102 9.33 3.02 19.82
N GLY A 103 9.43 1.94 20.60
CA GLY A 103 8.47 1.60 21.65
C GLY A 103 7.17 0.97 21.13
N ILE A 104 7.14 0.50 19.88
CA ILE A 104 6.01 -0.18 19.27
C ILE A 104 6.25 -1.69 19.35
N PRO A 105 5.43 -2.46 20.10
CA PRO A 105 5.53 -3.92 20.09
C PRO A 105 5.39 -4.45 18.66
N ALA A 106 6.23 -5.39 18.24
CA ALA A 106 6.18 -5.99 16.92
C ALA A 106 6.49 -7.48 16.98
N SER A 107 6.02 -8.24 16.00
CA SER A 107 6.19 -9.70 15.92
C SER A 107 6.60 -10.15 14.53
N GLU A 108 7.24 -11.31 14.46
CA GLU A 108 7.59 -11.99 13.22
C GLU A 108 6.70 -13.23 13.07
N ASP A 109 6.25 -13.50 11.84
CA ASP A 109 5.50 -14.70 11.48
C ASP A 109 6.22 -15.45 10.34
N GLU A 110 6.83 -16.57 10.70
CA GLU A 110 7.57 -17.42 9.76
C GLU A 110 6.64 -18.21 8.82
N GLN A 111 5.39 -18.42 9.22
CA GLN A 111 4.43 -19.29 8.53
C GLN A 111 3.47 -18.52 7.61
N ARG A 112 3.28 -17.22 7.84
CA ARG A 112 2.41 -16.38 7.01
C ARG A 112 2.93 -16.32 5.57
N GLY A 113 2.09 -16.73 4.63
CA GLY A 113 2.31 -16.51 3.20
C GLY A 113 1.98 -15.08 2.77
N TYR A 114 2.10 -14.77 1.48
CA TYR A 114 1.75 -13.48 0.90
C TYR A 114 0.33 -13.43 0.35
N ASP A 115 -0.46 -12.44 0.75
CA ASP A 115 -1.81 -12.21 0.21
C ASP A 115 -1.81 -11.48 -1.14
N HIS A 116 -2.98 -11.36 -1.75
CA HIS A 116 -3.13 -10.75 -3.07
C HIS A 116 -2.74 -9.27 -3.12
N GLY A 117 -2.83 -8.55 -2.00
CA GLY A 117 -2.33 -7.19 -1.89
C GLY A 117 -0.84 -7.08 -2.20
N LEU A 118 -0.06 -8.16 -2.01
CA LEU A 118 1.33 -8.23 -2.44
C LEU A 118 1.46 -8.82 -3.85
N PHE A 119 1.00 -10.05 -4.06
CA PHE A 119 1.42 -10.77 -5.28
C PHE A 119 0.73 -10.26 -6.55
N VAL A 120 -0.46 -9.67 -6.48
CA VAL A 120 -1.16 -9.13 -7.66
C VAL A 120 -0.43 -7.93 -8.23
N PRO A 121 -0.21 -6.82 -7.49
CA PRO A 121 0.52 -5.68 -8.03
C PRO A 121 1.97 -6.02 -8.34
N LEU A 122 2.65 -6.83 -7.52
CA LEU A 122 4.04 -7.18 -7.79
C LEU A 122 4.22 -8.07 -9.03
N LYS A 123 3.25 -8.93 -9.36
CA LYS A 123 3.30 -9.67 -10.63
C LYS A 123 3.16 -8.78 -11.87
N LEU A 124 2.50 -7.61 -11.73
CA LEU A 124 2.43 -6.61 -12.79
C LEU A 124 3.72 -5.78 -12.88
N MET A 125 4.30 -5.40 -11.74
CA MET A 125 5.48 -4.52 -11.66
C MET A 125 6.80 -5.27 -11.90
N TYR A 126 6.97 -6.45 -11.29
CA TYR A 126 8.19 -7.25 -11.29
C TYR A 126 7.85 -8.73 -11.57
N PRO A 127 7.48 -9.08 -12.82
CA PRO A 127 6.89 -10.38 -13.16
C PRO A 127 7.80 -11.59 -12.91
N GLU A 128 9.12 -11.39 -12.92
CA GLU A 128 10.12 -12.44 -12.70
C GLU A 128 10.15 -12.99 -11.26
N ALA A 129 9.53 -12.28 -10.31
CA ALA A 129 9.44 -12.69 -8.90
C ALA A 129 10.80 -13.02 -8.27
N ASP A 130 11.84 -12.26 -8.61
CA ASP A 130 13.22 -12.49 -8.21
C ASP A 130 13.77 -11.43 -7.23
N ILE A 131 12.89 -10.54 -6.74
CA ILE A 131 13.20 -9.53 -5.72
C ILE A 131 12.69 -10.04 -4.36
N PRO A 132 13.54 -10.11 -3.32
CA PRO A 132 13.11 -10.47 -1.98
C PRO A 132 12.02 -9.55 -1.43
N CYS A 133 11.01 -10.14 -0.82
CA CYS A 133 9.85 -9.42 -0.27
C CYS A 133 9.72 -9.64 1.23
N VAL A 134 9.11 -8.67 1.90
CA VAL A 134 8.57 -8.77 3.25
C VAL A 134 7.19 -8.13 3.24
N GLN A 135 6.22 -8.75 3.90
CA GLN A 135 4.91 -8.16 4.13
C GLN A 135 4.81 -7.68 5.59
N LEU A 136 4.17 -6.54 5.81
CA LEU A 136 3.87 -5.96 7.13
C LEU A 136 2.35 -5.82 7.28
N SER A 137 1.82 -6.27 8.41
CA SER A 137 0.41 -6.15 8.77
C SER A 137 0.03 -4.72 9.18
N LEU A 138 -1.25 -4.40 9.05
CA LEU A 138 -1.90 -3.34 9.81
C LEU A 138 -2.13 -3.80 11.26
N VAL A 139 -2.36 -2.82 12.13
CA VAL A 139 -2.85 -3.07 13.49
C VAL A 139 -4.38 -3.13 13.47
N ASP A 140 -4.97 -4.16 14.06
CA ASP A 140 -6.42 -4.45 14.04
C ASP A 140 -7.30 -3.37 14.72
N SER A 141 -6.71 -2.47 15.49
CA SER A 141 -7.39 -1.27 15.99
C SER A 141 -7.73 -0.27 14.88
N LEU A 142 -7.04 -0.35 13.74
CA LEU A 142 -7.16 0.54 12.59
C LEU A 142 -7.02 2.03 12.92
N ASP A 143 -6.37 2.36 14.04
CA ASP A 143 -6.13 3.74 14.44
C ASP A 143 -5.11 4.41 13.49
N ALA A 144 -5.53 5.50 12.85
CA ALA A 144 -4.70 6.22 11.89
C ALA A 144 -3.41 6.77 12.52
N ARG A 145 -3.44 7.19 13.79
CA ARG A 145 -2.24 7.70 14.51
C ARG A 145 -1.19 6.61 14.65
N THR A 146 -1.63 5.40 15.01
CA THR A 146 -0.79 4.21 15.13
C THR A 146 -0.08 3.91 13.81
N HIS A 147 -0.78 3.95 12.68
CA HIS A 147 -0.20 3.65 11.36
C HIS A 147 0.78 4.74 10.89
N VAL A 148 0.53 6.01 11.19
CA VAL A 148 1.53 7.08 10.98
C VAL A 148 2.78 6.86 11.87
N ALA A 149 2.58 6.43 13.12
CA ALA A 149 3.69 6.15 14.04
C ALA A 149 4.55 4.96 13.58
N ILE A 150 3.93 3.90 13.05
CA ILE A 150 4.63 2.77 12.42
C ILE A 150 5.51 3.28 11.29
N GLY A 151 4.96 4.04 10.35
CA GLY A 151 5.74 4.62 9.25
C GLY A 151 6.92 5.45 9.73
N ARG A 152 6.73 6.27 10.77
CA ARG A 152 7.82 7.06 11.38
C ARG A 152 8.91 6.20 11.99
N ALA A 153 8.56 5.09 12.65
CA ALA A 153 9.53 4.16 13.22
C ALA A 153 10.37 3.50 12.14
N LEU A 154 9.77 3.14 11.00
CA LEU A 154 10.48 2.56 9.85
C LEU A 154 11.51 3.51 9.23
N ARG A 155 11.56 4.78 9.63
CA ARG A 155 12.57 5.73 9.12
C ARG A 155 14.00 5.37 9.51
N SER A 156 14.20 4.59 10.57
CA SER A 156 15.52 4.15 11.02
C SER A 156 16.08 2.96 10.24
N LEU A 157 15.29 2.36 9.34
CA LEU A 157 15.78 1.27 8.49
C LEU A 157 16.90 1.76 7.58
N ASP A 158 18.05 1.08 7.66
CA ASP A 158 19.23 1.40 6.88
C ASP A 158 19.42 0.40 5.71
N GLU A 159 18.39 0.28 4.87
CA GLU A 159 18.46 -0.54 3.66
C GLU A 159 18.85 0.22 2.41
N ASP A 160 19.78 -0.36 1.67
CA ASP A 160 20.19 0.16 0.38
C ASP A 160 19.13 -0.16 -0.68
N ASN A 161 18.62 0.87 -1.37
CA ASN A 161 17.65 0.75 -2.45
C ASN A 161 16.40 -0.10 -2.11
N LEU A 162 15.78 0.21 -0.96
CA LEU A 162 14.53 -0.42 -0.53
C LEU A 162 13.33 0.22 -1.26
N LEU A 163 12.42 -0.62 -1.77
CA LEU A 163 11.10 -0.17 -2.20
C LEU A 163 10.05 -0.50 -1.13
N VAL A 164 9.33 0.51 -0.65
CA VAL A 164 8.21 0.34 0.29
C VAL A 164 6.90 0.60 -0.45
N ILE A 165 5.98 -0.35 -0.39
CA ILE A 165 4.66 -0.26 -1.04
C ILE A 165 3.56 -0.38 0.00
N GLY A 166 2.82 0.70 0.24
CA GLY A 166 1.51 0.65 0.84
C GLY A 166 0.49 0.16 -0.18
N SER A 167 0.09 -1.11 -0.07
CA SER A 167 -0.85 -1.74 -0.98
C SER A 167 -2.24 -1.74 -0.37
N GLY A 168 -3.09 -0.86 -0.91
CA GLY A 168 -4.47 -0.68 -0.47
C GLY A 168 -5.35 -0.17 -1.60
N PHE A 169 -6.18 0.82 -1.29
CA PHE A 169 -7.07 1.48 -2.25
C PHE A 169 -7.41 2.88 -1.75
N SER A 170 -7.37 3.91 -2.60
CA SER A 170 -7.86 5.25 -2.23
C SER A 170 -9.39 5.38 -2.23
N PHE A 171 -10.09 4.38 -2.79
CA PHE A 171 -11.54 4.18 -2.69
C PHE A 171 -11.83 2.70 -2.43
N HIS A 172 -12.49 2.36 -1.32
CA HIS A 172 -12.82 0.98 -0.97
C HIS A 172 -14.25 0.85 -0.41
N ASN A 173 -15.24 1.03 -1.27
CA ASN A 173 -16.64 0.73 -0.94
C ASN A 173 -17.21 -0.35 -1.85
N MET A 174 -17.21 -1.58 -1.34
CA MET A 174 -17.73 -2.76 -2.04
C MET A 174 -19.15 -2.59 -2.55
N ARG A 175 -20.04 -1.94 -1.80
CA ARG A 175 -21.42 -1.69 -2.25
C ARG A 175 -21.46 -0.74 -3.44
N ALA A 176 -20.61 0.29 -3.42
CA ALA A 176 -20.55 1.29 -4.48
C ALA A 176 -19.86 0.79 -5.76
N PHE A 177 -18.93 -0.18 -5.67
CA PHE A 177 -18.34 -0.83 -6.85
C PHE A 177 -19.40 -1.58 -7.68
N PHE A 178 -20.31 -2.30 -7.01
CA PHE A 178 -21.36 -3.09 -7.67
C PHE A 178 -22.68 -2.35 -7.90
N ALA A 179 -22.78 -1.09 -7.47
CA ALA A 179 -23.93 -0.25 -7.76
C ALA A 179 -23.85 0.35 -9.19
N PRO A 180 -24.99 0.74 -9.79
CA PRO A 180 -24.99 1.62 -10.95
C PRO A 180 -24.23 2.91 -10.65
N GLU A 181 -23.44 3.37 -11.61
CA GLU A 181 -22.72 4.64 -11.47
C GLU A 181 -23.71 5.80 -11.58
N THR A 182 -23.76 6.66 -10.57
CA THR A 182 -24.60 7.88 -10.58
C THR A 182 -23.74 9.13 -10.47
N PRO A 183 -24.25 10.32 -10.89
CA PRO A 183 -23.53 11.58 -10.71
C PRO A 183 -23.12 11.84 -9.26
N GLU A 184 -23.95 11.47 -8.28
CA GLU A 184 -23.69 11.66 -6.85
C GLU A 184 -22.57 10.76 -6.33
N ILE A 185 -22.55 9.49 -6.77
CA ILE A 185 -21.49 8.54 -6.44
C ILE A 185 -20.15 9.03 -7.01
N ARG A 186 -20.16 9.50 -8.27
CA ARG A 186 -18.98 10.05 -8.92
C ARG A 186 -18.47 11.29 -8.18
N ALA A 187 -19.36 12.24 -7.86
CA ALA A 187 -19.01 13.45 -7.14
C ALA A 187 -18.42 13.15 -5.76
N SER A 188 -18.97 12.16 -5.05
CA SER A 188 -18.46 11.74 -3.74
C SER A 188 -17.04 11.17 -3.83
N ASN A 189 -16.77 10.32 -4.83
CA ASN A 189 -15.42 9.81 -5.08
C ASN A 189 -14.44 10.93 -5.45
N LEU A 190 -14.81 11.81 -6.38
CA LEU A 190 -13.94 12.92 -6.80
C LEU A 190 -13.62 13.86 -5.63
N ALA A 191 -14.60 14.21 -4.80
CA ALA A 191 -14.38 15.11 -3.67
C ALA A 191 -13.41 14.53 -2.62
N PHE A 192 -13.46 13.22 -2.38
CA PHE A 192 -12.50 12.56 -1.48
C PHE A 192 -11.11 12.48 -2.12
N GLU A 193 -11.02 12.12 -3.41
CA GLU A 193 -9.74 12.06 -4.13
C GLU A 193 -9.07 13.43 -4.22
N ASP A 194 -9.82 14.51 -4.49
CA ASP A 194 -9.28 15.88 -4.52
C ASP A 194 -8.76 16.30 -3.15
N TRP A 195 -9.47 15.94 -2.07
CA TRP A 195 -8.99 16.15 -0.70
C TRP A 195 -7.72 15.36 -0.41
N LEU A 196 -7.64 14.10 -0.88
CA LEU A 196 -6.49 13.23 -0.65
C LEU A 196 -5.27 13.72 -1.44
N GLU A 197 -5.46 14.11 -2.69
CA GLU A 197 -4.43 14.71 -3.55
C GLU A 197 -3.85 15.99 -2.92
N ASP A 198 -4.71 16.92 -2.48
CA ASP A 198 -4.24 18.12 -1.79
C ASP A 198 -3.53 17.78 -0.47
N THR A 199 -4.08 16.85 0.32
CA THR A 199 -3.46 16.40 1.57
C THR A 199 -2.08 15.78 1.32
N CYS A 200 -1.90 14.94 0.31
CA CYS A 200 -0.63 14.24 0.11
C CYS A 200 0.39 15.07 -0.70
N SER A 201 -0.05 15.89 -1.64
CA SER A 201 0.84 16.49 -2.66
C SER A 201 1.08 17.99 -2.51
N ASN A 202 0.29 18.70 -1.69
CA ASN A 202 0.42 20.16 -1.57
C ASN A 202 1.71 20.55 -0.84
N GLN A 203 2.70 21.03 -1.59
CA GLN A 203 4.04 21.43 -1.09
C GLN A 203 4.01 22.63 -0.13
N ASN A 204 2.92 23.41 -0.12
CA ASN A 204 2.78 24.59 0.74
C ASN A 204 2.04 24.30 2.05
N MET A 205 1.53 23.08 2.23
CA MET A 205 0.86 22.67 3.47
C MET A 205 1.90 22.38 4.55
N ASP A 206 1.69 22.94 5.74
CA ASP A 206 2.51 22.61 6.90
C ASP A 206 2.41 21.12 7.26
N GLU A 207 3.52 20.51 7.64
CA GLU A 207 3.55 19.06 7.91
C GLU A 207 2.74 18.67 9.16
N SER A 208 2.59 19.56 10.14
CA SER A 208 1.69 19.29 11.28
C SER A 208 0.22 19.27 10.83
N GLU A 209 -0.15 20.15 9.90
CA GLU A 209 -1.49 20.18 9.31
C GLU A 209 -1.73 18.95 8.42
N ARG A 210 -0.76 18.59 7.58
CA ARG A 210 -0.85 17.37 6.76
C ARG A 210 -1.05 16.13 7.59
N CYS A 211 -0.22 15.97 8.63
CA CYS A 211 -0.32 14.86 9.56
C CYS A 211 -1.70 14.83 10.26
N ARG A 212 -2.20 16.00 10.68
CA ARG A 212 -3.52 16.12 11.33
C ARG A 212 -4.64 15.71 10.37
N ARG A 213 -4.61 16.16 9.11
CA ARG A 213 -5.60 15.79 8.08
C ARG A 213 -5.63 14.28 7.82
N LEU A 214 -4.47 13.64 7.74
CA LEU A 214 -4.40 12.18 7.56
C LEU A 214 -4.88 11.43 8.81
N ILE A 215 -4.51 11.89 10.00
CA ILE A 215 -4.99 11.28 11.24
C ILE A 215 -6.53 11.42 11.38
N ASP A 216 -7.06 12.59 11.07
CA ASP A 216 -8.49 12.91 11.17
C ASP A 216 -9.21 12.69 9.81
N TRP A 217 -8.73 11.76 8.98
CA TRP A 217 -9.18 11.57 7.59
C TRP A 217 -10.70 11.34 7.46
N GLU A 218 -11.35 10.84 8.50
CA GLU A 218 -12.81 10.66 8.54
C GLU A 218 -13.59 11.96 8.39
N GLN A 219 -12.95 13.11 8.67
CA GLN A 219 -13.52 14.44 8.47
C GLN A 219 -13.42 14.92 7.01
N ALA A 220 -12.75 14.16 6.14
CA ALA A 220 -12.68 14.47 4.72
C ALA A 220 -14.06 14.39 4.06
N PRO A 221 -14.29 15.15 2.98
CA PRO A 221 -15.51 15.04 2.19
C PRO A 221 -15.79 13.59 1.78
N HIS A 222 -16.96 13.07 2.14
CA HIS A 222 -17.40 11.73 1.76
C HIS A 222 -16.47 10.58 2.23
N ALA A 223 -15.65 10.80 3.27
CA ALA A 223 -14.68 9.82 3.77
C ALA A 223 -15.32 8.44 4.03
N ARG A 224 -16.39 8.38 4.83
CA ARG A 224 -17.10 7.13 5.15
C ARG A 224 -17.91 6.53 4.00
N PHE A 225 -18.17 7.32 2.96
CA PHE A 225 -18.70 6.76 1.72
C PHE A 225 -17.60 6.07 0.91
N CYS A 226 -16.42 6.68 0.78
CA CYS A 226 -15.30 6.08 0.05
C CYS A 226 -14.67 4.91 0.82
N HIS A 227 -14.66 4.99 2.14
CA HIS A 227 -14.07 4.03 3.07
C HIS A 227 -15.04 3.74 4.22
N PRO A 228 -15.98 2.80 4.03
CA PRO A 228 -16.85 2.34 5.11
C PRO A 228 -16.05 1.77 6.30
N ARG A 229 -14.87 1.21 6.02
CA ARG A 229 -13.82 0.86 6.98
C ARG A 229 -12.47 1.39 6.49
N GLU A 230 -11.52 1.47 7.41
CA GLU A 230 -10.24 2.17 7.30
C GLU A 230 -9.19 1.40 6.48
N GLU A 231 -9.28 0.07 6.43
CA GLU A 231 -8.12 -0.81 6.21
C GLU A 231 -7.42 -0.59 4.86
N HIS A 232 -8.17 -0.27 3.80
CA HIS A 232 -7.57 -0.05 2.48
C HIS A 232 -6.91 1.33 2.35
N LEU A 233 -7.22 2.28 3.22
CA LEU A 233 -6.57 3.59 3.24
C LEU A 233 -5.30 3.58 4.10
N LEU A 234 -5.27 2.84 5.21
CA LEU A 234 -4.17 2.91 6.20
C LEU A 234 -2.75 2.55 5.71
N PRO A 235 -2.54 1.74 4.64
CA PRO A 235 -1.21 1.62 4.04
C PRO A 235 -0.63 2.98 3.60
N LEU A 236 -1.48 3.92 3.16
CA LEU A 236 -1.08 5.30 2.85
C LEU A 236 -0.51 6.01 4.08
N HIS A 237 -1.12 5.82 5.25
CA HIS A 237 -0.66 6.44 6.50
C HIS A 237 0.71 5.95 6.93
N VAL A 238 1.00 4.66 6.70
CA VAL A 238 2.34 4.11 6.93
C VAL A 238 3.35 4.70 5.94
N CYS A 239 3.01 4.76 4.64
CA CYS A 239 3.86 5.40 3.62
C CYS A 239 4.14 6.87 3.93
N TYR A 240 3.11 7.64 4.29
CA TYR A 240 3.25 9.04 4.71
C TYR A 240 4.11 9.15 5.97
N GLY A 241 3.87 8.28 6.96
CA GLY A 241 4.67 8.21 8.18
C GLY A 241 6.15 8.00 7.88
N LEU A 242 6.47 7.13 6.91
CA LEU A 242 7.84 6.90 6.47
C LEU A 242 8.43 8.09 5.69
N ALA A 243 7.66 8.67 4.77
CA ALA A 243 8.12 9.77 3.93
C ALA A 243 8.31 11.08 4.72
N GLY A 244 7.32 11.47 5.52
CA GLY A 244 7.36 12.67 6.37
C GLY A 244 7.34 14.01 5.63
N LYS A 245 6.86 14.01 4.38
CA LYS A 245 6.76 15.18 3.51
C LYS A 245 5.61 15.00 2.51
N ALA A 246 5.29 16.06 1.76
CA ALA A 246 4.46 15.96 0.57
C ALA A 246 5.04 14.95 -0.45
N SER A 247 4.16 14.29 -1.21
CA SER A 247 4.54 13.39 -2.31
C SER A 247 5.26 14.14 -3.42
N ASP A 248 6.23 13.45 -4.02
CA ASP A 248 7.00 13.95 -5.15
C ASP A 248 6.21 13.81 -6.46
N GLU A 249 5.38 12.77 -6.57
CA GLU A 249 4.48 12.53 -7.70
C GLU A 249 3.13 12.00 -7.21
N HIS A 250 2.05 12.47 -7.83
CA HIS A 250 0.71 11.93 -7.69
C HIS A 250 0.28 11.35 -9.05
N LEU A 251 -0.24 10.13 -9.01
CA LEU A 251 -0.74 9.40 -10.16
C LEU A 251 -2.20 9.04 -9.89
N SER A 252 -3.00 8.92 -10.93
CA SER A 252 -4.39 8.53 -10.82
C SER A 252 -4.73 7.54 -11.93
N ALA A 253 -5.53 6.54 -11.60
CA ALA A 253 -6.12 5.63 -12.55
C ALA A 253 -7.63 5.52 -12.30
N THR A 254 -8.40 5.17 -13.33
CA THR A 254 -9.77 4.72 -13.17
C THR A 254 -9.78 3.22 -12.91
N ILE A 255 -10.27 2.80 -11.75
CA ILE A 255 -10.34 1.40 -11.33
C ILE A 255 -11.79 1.09 -10.94
N LEU A 256 -12.41 0.11 -11.59
CA LEU A 256 -13.83 -0.23 -11.36
C LEU A 256 -14.75 1.00 -11.42
N ARG A 257 -14.49 1.88 -12.41
CA ARG A 257 -15.19 3.15 -12.67
C ARG A 257 -15.01 4.22 -11.58
N LYS A 258 -14.06 4.06 -10.67
CA LYS A 258 -13.70 5.05 -9.64
C LYS A 258 -12.35 5.67 -9.95
N ARG A 259 -12.22 6.98 -9.75
CA ARG A 259 -10.92 7.62 -9.70
C ARG A 259 -10.20 7.09 -8.46
N SER A 260 -8.94 6.69 -8.64
CA SER A 260 -8.13 6.16 -7.56
C SER A 260 -6.70 6.69 -7.64
N GLY A 261 -6.32 7.45 -6.63
CA GLY A 261 -5.01 8.02 -6.44
C GLY A 261 -3.95 7.01 -6.01
N MET A 262 -2.72 7.32 -6.40
CA MET A 262 -1.48 6.65 -6.03
C MET A 262 -0.43 7.73 -5.79
N PHE A 263 0.46 7.52 -4.82
CA PHE A 263 1.41 8.54 -4.40
C PHE A 263 2.81 7.97 -4.35
N TYR A 264 3.78 8.76 -4.78
CA TYR A 264 5.19 8.41 -4.77
C TYR A 264 6.00 9.42 -3.96
N TRP A 265 6.91 8.90 -3.15
CA TRP A 265 7.95 9.66 -2.48
C TRP A 265 9.29 8.98 -2.71
N GLN A 266 10.32 9.77 -2.92
CA GLN A 266 11.70 9.35 -2.77
C GLN A 266 12.29 9.97 -1.51
N ARG A 267 12.89 9.12 -0.68
CA ARG A 267 13.64 9.52 0.51
C ARG A 267 15.11 9.22 0.30
N LYS A 268 15.96 10.22 0.51
CA LYS A 268 17.41 10.04 0.58
C LYS A 268 17.80 9.81 2.03
N MET A 269 18.66 8.83 2.27
CA MET A 269 19.28 8.64 3.57
C MET A 269 20.62 9.39 3.56
N ASP A 270 20.78 10.25 4.56
CA ASP A 270 21.99 11.05 4.80
C ASP A 270 23.10 10.22 5.46
#